data_AF-A0A3M6THC1-F1
#
_entry.id   AF-A0A3M6THC1-F1
#
_cell.length_a   1.000
_cell.length_b   1.000
_cell.length_c   1.000
_cell.angle_alpha   90.00
_cell.angle_beta   90.00
_cell.angle_gamma   90.00
#
_symmetry.space_group_name_H-M   'P 1'
#
loop_
_entity.id
_entity.type
_entity.pdbx_description
1 polymer ?
#
loop_
_entity_poly.entity_id
_entity_poly.type
_entity_poly.pdbx_seq_one_letter_code
_entity_poly.pdbx_strand_id
1 'polypeptide(L)'
;MSNGKMKGLVLFLITLALAKSLPLETDQNTEVALNEDEKIDTADKLEIAKRGSSEEGISEGIYLIENVETKRLLFQDGPPIKGPRGAEKGWAASSGFKAPAVVGADANYYNRAYWKIIPLGGGKYFIENSETKRYLFQGGPAIEGPRGAEHGWGASSGFKAPDVVGADANYYNRAYWMITPVSNGRYFIENIFTKRLLFQPGQPIKGNRGAEGGWKNANGLTSPVVVGADANYYNRAYWMLHKVR
;
A
#
# COMPACT_ATOMS: atom_id res chain seq x y z
N MET A 1 58.31 -45.50 -43.02
CA MET A 1 57.12 -46.35 -42.75
C MET A 1 55.93 -45.39 -42.63
N SER A 2 55.20 -45.02 -43.70
CA SER A 2 54.19 -45.78 -44.46
C SER A 2 53.05 -46.25 -43.53
N ASN A 3 51.75 -45.92 -43.66
CA ASN A 3 50.82 -45.47 -44.73
C ASN A 3 49.66 -44.66 -44.05
N GLY A 4 48.99 -43.64 -44.64
CA GLY A 4 47.99 -43.68 -45.75
C GLY A 4 46.60 -44.13 -45.24
N LYS A 5 45.40 -43.57 -45.48
CA LYS A 5 44.71 -42.64 -46.42
C LYS A 5 43.46 -42.11 -45.66
N MET A 6 42.96 -40.87 -45.71
CA MET A 6 42.36 -40.00 -46.76
C MET A 6 40.99 -40.43 -47.36
N LYS A 7 40.04 -39.47 -47.35
CA LYS A 7 38.82 -39.23 -48.18
C LYS A 7 37.47 -39.58 -47.53
N GLY A 8 36.40 -38.78 -47.63
CA GLY A 8 36.16 -37.65 -48.53
C GLY A 8 34.92 -36.79 -48.21
N LEU A 9 34.57 -35.99 -49.22
CA LEU A 9 33.96 -34.66 -49.22
C LEU A 9 32.52 -34.70 -49.81
N VAL A 10 31.70 -33.70 -49.44
CA VAL A 10 30.50 -33.10 -50.13
C VAL A 10 29.17 -33.89 -50.19
N LEU A 11 28.05 -33.26 -49.77
CA LEU A 11 27.02 -32.71 -50.70
C LEU A 11 25.96 -31.84 -49.99
N PHE A 12 25.84 -30.60 -50.49
CA PHE A 12 24.77 -29.64 -50.23
C PHE A 12 23.62 -29.94 -51.21
N LEU A 13 22.37 -29.97 -50.74
CA LEU A 13 21.19 -29.93 -51.63
C LEU A 13 20.12 -29.04 -51.01
N ILE A 14 19.96 -27.88 -51.63
CA ILE A 14 18.83 -26.96 -51.49
C ILE A 14 17.67 -27.55 -52.27
N THR A 15 16.48 -27.63 -51.66
CA THR A 15 15.22 -27.73 -52.42
C THR A 15 14.21 -26.76 -51.82
N LEU A 16 13.71 -25.88 -52.68
CA LEU A 16 12.69 -24.86 -52.43
C LEU A 16 11.37 -25.30 -53.10
N ALA A 17 10.26 -24.77 -52.58
CA ALA A 17 8.87 -24.80 -53.07
C ALA A 17 8.05 -26.05 -52.69
N LEU A 18 6.77 -25.98 -52.32
CA LEU A 18 5.70 -25.04 -52.71
C LEU A 18 4.59 -25.02 -51.63
N ALA A 19 3.93 -23.88 -51.47
CA ALA A 19 2.82 -23.67 -50.56
C ALA A 19 1.61 -24.61 -50.82
N LYS A 20 1.00 -25.11 -49.73
CA LYS A 20 -0.43 -25.46 -49.70
C LYS A 20 -1.06 -24.84 -48.47
N SER A 21 -2.17 -24.16 -48.73
CA SER A 21 -3.02 -23.39 -47.84
C SER A 21 -3.95 -24.25 -46.99
N LEU A 22 -4.10 -23.83 -45.71
CA LEU A 22 -5.30 -23.89 -44.84
C LEU A 22 -5.82 -25.27 -44.39
N PRO A 23 -6.49 -25.38 -43.21
CA PRO A 23 -7.22 -24.31 -42.51
C PRO A 23 -6.74 -23.97 -41.08
N LEU A 24 -7.16 -22.77 -40.71
CA LEU A 24 -7.22 -22.21 -39.37
C LEU A 24 -8.23 -23.03 -38.55
N GLU A 25 -7.79 -23.83 -37.60
CA GLU A 25 -8.66 -24.34 -36.53
C GLU A 25 -8.48 -23.44 -35.31
N THR A 26 -9.46 -22.56 -35.15
CA THR A 26 -9.77 -21.89 -33.90
C THR A 26 -10.46 -22.88 -32.97
N ASP A 27 -9.79 -23.28 -31.89
CA ASP A 27 -10.41 -23.83 -30.68
C ASP A 27 -10.03 -22.87 -29.54
N GLN A 28 -10.88 -21.88 -29.25
CA GLN A 28 -11.90 -21.93 -28.21
C GLN A 28 -11.36 -22.28 -26.82
N ASN A 29 -11.31 -21.24 -25.99
CA ASN A 29 -11.55 -21.27 -24.55
C ASN A 29 -10.73 -22.26 -23.71
N THR A 30 -9.50 -21.86 -23.39
CA THR A 30 -9.01 -22.05 -22.03
C THR A 30 -9.02 -20.68 -21.35
N GLU A 31 -10.21 -20.23 -20.92
CA GLU A 31 -10.27 -19.26 -19.84
C GLU A 31 -9.70 -19.97 -18.60
N VAL A 32 -8.44 -19.67 -18.27
CA VAL A 32 -7.99 -19.83 -16.89
C VAL A 32 -8.90 -18.93 -16.09
N ALA A 33 -9.84 -19.51 -15.34
CA ALA A 33 -10.71 -18.81 -14.43
C ALA A 33 -9.85 -18.22 -13.30
N LEU A 34 -9.21 -17.08 -13.58
CA LEU A 34 -8.71 -16.19 -12.56
C LEU A 34 -9.92 -15.82 -11.71
N ASN A 35 -9.75 -15.92 -10.39
CA ASN A 35 -10.77 -15.50 -9.43
C ASN A 35 -11.19 -14.06 -9.75
N GLU A 36 -12.44 -13.69 -9.43
CA GLU A 36 -12.96 -12.36 -9.78
C GLU A 36 -12.11 -11.23 -9.15
N ASP A 37 -11.39 -11.52 -8.07
CA ASP A 37 -10.46 -10.61 -7.40
C ASP A 37 -9.17 -10.31 -8.22
N GLU A 38 -8.60 -11.28 -8.96
CA GLU A 38 -7.40 -11.10 -9.81
C GLU A 38 -7.72 -10.40 -11.14
N LYS A 39 -8.94 -10.57 -11.66
CA LYS A 39 -9.39 -9.85 -12.87
C LYS A 39 -9.51 -8.33 -12.62
N ILE A 40 -9.87 -7.92 -11.40
CA ILE A 40 -10.01 -6.51 -11.01
C ILE A 40 -8.63 -5.82 -10.91
N ASP A 41 -7.60 -6.48 -10.38
CA ASP A 41 -6.23 -5.91 -10.27
C ASP A 41 -5.58 -5.62 -11.64
N THR A 42 -5.89 -6.42 -12.65
CA THR A 42 -5.32 -6.26 -13.99
C THR A 42 -6.02 -5.17 -14.80
N ALA A 43 -7.33 -5.02 -14.64
CA ALA A 43 -8.11 -3.95 -15.27
C ALA A 43 -7.76 -2.57 -14.72
N ASP A 44 -7.57 -2.45 -13.40
CA ASP A 44 -7.15 -1.20 -12.75
C ASP A 44 -5.75 -0.77 -13.22
N LYS A 45 -4.81 -1.72 -13.41
CA LYS A 45 -3.47 -1.44 -13.97
C LYS A 45 -3.51 -0.87 -15.39
N LEU A 46 -4.42 -1.36 -16.24
CA LEU A 46 -4.57 -0.89 -17.63
C LEU A 46 -5.26 0.48 -17.73
N GLU A 47 -6.13 0.81 -16.77
CA GLU A 47 -6.74 2.16 -16.70
C GLU A 47 -5.75 3.21 -16.15
N ILE A 48 -4.89 2.82 -15.20
CA ILE A 48 -3.81 3.68 -14.65
C ILE A 48 -2.80 4.08 -15.73
N ALA A 49 -2.44 3.16 -16.64
CA ALA A 49 -1.53 3.46 -17.74
C ALA A 49 -2.13 4.38 -18.82
N LYS A 50 -3.46 4.44 -18.95
CA LYS A 50 -4.16 5.33 -19.89
C LYS A 50 -4.45 6.73 -19.33
N ARG A 51 -4.41 6.91 -18.00
CA ARG A 51 -4.60 8.21 -17.31
C ARG A 51 -3.31 8.98 -17.04
N GLY A 52 -2.32 8.88 -17.92
CA GLY A 52 -1.31 9.94 -18.00
C GLY A 52 -2.01 11.26 -18.33
N SER A 53 -1.84 12.29 -17.48
CA SER A 53 -2.16 13.72 -17.71
C SER A 53 -3.48 14.34 -17.19
N SER A 54 -3.98 13.95 -16.01
CA SER A 54 -4.76 14.91 -15.20
C SER A 54 -4.07 15.11 -13.84
N GLU A 55 -3.19 16.10 -13.75
CA GLU A 55 -2.54 16.58 -12.53
C GLU A 55 -3.51 17.29 -11.58
N GLU A 56 -4.55 16.60 -11.11
CA GLU A 56 -5.22 17.01 -9.87
C GLU A 56 -4.78 16.08 -8.76
N GLY A 57 -3.62 16.39 -8.18
CA GLY A 57 -3.18 15.79 -6.93
C GLY A 57 -4.16 16.13 -5.78
N ILE A 58 -4.01 15.45 -4.65
CA ILE A 58 -4.80 15.78 -3.46
C ILE A 58 -4.44 17.19 -3.00
N SER A 59 -5.40 18.11 -3.09
CA SER A 59 -5.17 19.50 -2.64
C SER A 59 -4.75 19.57 -1.18
N GLU A 60 -3.90 20.54 -0.83
CA GLU A 60 -3.60 20.81 0.57
C GLU A 60 -4.89 21.07 1.35
N GLY A 61 -4.95 20.55 2.58
CA GLY A 61 -6.09 20.73 3.46
C GLY A 61 -6.10 19.72 4.58
N ILE A 62 -7.16 19.75 5.38
CA ILE A 62 -7.37 18.82 6.48
C ILE A 62 -8.47 17.85 6.14
N TYR A 63 -8.20 16.57 6.38
CA TYR A 63 -9.03 15.45 5.96
C TYR A 63 -9.32 14.52 7.13
N LEU A 64 -10.50 13.91 7.08
CA LEU A 64 -10.72 12.61 7.69
C LEU A 64 -10.36 11.54 6.67
N ILE A 65 -9.57 10.56 7.10
CA ILE A 65 -9.11 9.44 6.27
C ILE A 65 -9.82 8.19 6.80
N GLU A 66 -10.78 7.66 6.05
CA GLU A 66 -11.64 6.55 6.47
C GLU A 66 -11.30 5.28 5.69
N ASN A 67 -11.14 4.17 6.39
CA ASN A 67 -10.99 2.88 5.74
C ASN A 67 -12.32 2.39 5.19
N VAL A 68 -12.35 1.99 3.91
CA VAL A 68 -13.57 1.58 3.22
C VAL A 68 -14.20 0.35 3.85
N GLU A 69 -13.40 -0.65 4.20
CA GLU A 69 -13.90 -1.93 4.71
C GLU A 69 -14.31 -1.85 6.18
N THR A 70 -13.42 -1.32 7.02
CA THR A 70 -13.65 -1.32 8.48
C THR A 70 -14.45 -0.12 8.97
N LYS A 71 -14.64 0.92 8.13
CA LYS A 71 -15.25 2.23 8.49
C LYS A 71 -14.52 2.99 9.59
N ARG A 72 -13.32 2.53 9.96
CA ARG A 72 -12.46 3.14 10.96
C ARG A 72 -11.77 4.37 10.38
N LEU A 73 -11.64 5.40 11.21
CA LEU A 73 -10.86 6.59 10.91
C LEU A 73 -9.39 6.34 11.26
N LEU A 74 -8.49 6.74 10.36
CA LEU A 74 -7.07 6.82 10.65
C LEU A 74 -6.87 7.78 11.83
N PHE A 75 -6.25 7.30 12.91
CA PHE A 75 -6.23 8.01 14.18
C PHE A 75 -4.85 7.96 14.82
N GLN A 76 -4.35 9.11 15.27
CA GLN A 76 -3.05 9.19 15.93
C GLN A 76 -3.17 9.03 17.45
N ASP A 77 -2.49 8.02 18.00
CA ASP A 77 -2.34 7.85 19.44
C ASP A 77 -1.18 8.70 19.99
N GLY A 78 -1.09 8.79 21.32
CA GLY A 78 0.04 9.40 22.04
C GLY A 78 -0.01 10.93 22.12
N PRO A 79 0.96 11.55 22.82
CA PRO A 79 0.98 12.99 23.00
C PRO A 79 1.45 13.72 21.72
N PRO A 80 1.21 15.03 21.62
CA PRO A 80 1.93 15.87 20.65
C PRO A 80 3.45 15.73 20.74
N ILE A 81 4.14 16.05 19.64
CA ILE A 81 5.62 16.08 19.65
C ILE A 81 6.13 17.07 20.69
N LYS A 82 7.30 16.77 21.28
CA LYS A 82 7.99 17.68 22.21
C LYS A 82 9.20 18.30 21.53
N GLY A 83 9.29 19.62 21.55
CA GLY A 83 10.39 20.36 20.93
C GLY A 83 10.28 20.44 19.40
N PRO A 84 11.39 20.80 18.71
CA PRO A 84 11.42 20.86 17.25
C PRO A 84 11.36 19.44 16.64
N ARG A 85 11.02 19.36 15.35
CA ARG A 85 11.08 18.09 14.61
C ARG A 85 12.47 17.46 14.70
N GLY A 86 12.54 16.18 15.01
CA GLY A 86 13.80 15.44 15.14
C GLY A 86 14.27 15.31 16.58
N ALA A 87 13.66 16.03 17.53
CA ALA A 87 14.05 16.03 18.93
C ALA A 87 13.80 14.69 19.63
N GLU A 88 12.86 13.87 19.14
CA GLU A 88 12.58 12.54 19.69
C GLU A 88 13.60 11.48 19.21
N LYS A 89 14.52 11.85 18.30
CA LYS A 89 15.69 11.06 17.85
C LYS A 89 15.37 9.70 17.19
N GLY A 90 14.14 9.50 16.74
CA GLY A 90 13.74 8.32 15.98
C GLY A 90 12.31 7.89 16.28
N TRP A 91 11.98 6.67 15.89
CA TRP A 91 10.63 6.09 16.07
C TRP A 91 10.64 4.70 16.71
N ALA A 92 11.74 3.96 16.59
CA ALA A 92 11.87 2.60 17.08
C ALA A 92 12.42 2.62 18.51
N ALA A 93 11.92 1.74 19.39
CA ALA A 93 12.38 1.70 20.78
C ALA A 93 13.91 1.60 20.93
N SER A 94 14.60 0.98 19.96
CA SER A 94 16.07 0.91 19.90
C SER A 94 16.77 2.26 19.78
N SER A 95 16.09 3.33 19.34
CA SER A 95 16.61 4.70 19.32
C SER A 95 16.42 5.44 20.66
N GLY A 96 15.95 4.74 21.71
CA GLY A 96 15.65 5.33 23.02
C GLY A 96 14.27 6.01 23.10
N PHE A 97 13.48 5.97 22.02
CA PHE A 97 12.13 6.51 21.97
C PHE A 97 11.24 5.63 21.09
N LYS A 98 10.04 5.29 21.57
CA LYS A 98 9.04 4.56 20.78
C LYS A 98 7.95 5.52 20.32
N ALA A 99 7.90 5.77 19.02
CA ALA A 99 6.86 6.60 18.43
C ALA A 99 5.47 6.02 18.72
N PRO A 100 4.47 6.86 19.04
CA PRO A 100 3.11 6.40 19.24
C PRO A 100 2.51 5.76 17.99
N ALA A 101 1.67 4.74 18.20
CA ALA A 101 1.01 4.04 17.10
C ALA A 101 0.00 4.93 16.36
N VAL A 102 -0.30 4.54 15.12
CA VAL A 102 -1.49 4.97 14.40
C VAL A 102 -2.49 3.80 14.40
N VAL A 103 -3.74 4.09 14.70
CA VAL A 103 -4.80 3.08 14.90
C VAL A 103 -6.05 3.42 14.09
N GLY A 104 -6.95 2.45 13.96
CA GLY A 104 -8.29 2.64 13.38
C GLY A 104 -9.34 2.88 14.46
N ALA A 105 -9.63 4.15 14.77
CA ALA A 105 -10.67 4.50 15.74
C ALA A 105 -12.06 4.53 15.08
N ASP A 106 -13.12 4.30 15.84
CA ASP A 106 -14.50 4.37 15.37
C ASP A 106 -15.03 5.81 15.26
N ALA A 107 -14.41 6.76 15.98
CA ALA A 107 -14.74 8.18 15.93
C ALA A 107 -13.51 9.09 16.03
N ASN A 108 -13.72 10.37 15.75
CA ASN A 108 -12.70 11.42 15.87
C ASN A 108 -12.60 11.93 17.32
N TYR A 109 -12.00 11.14 18.20
CA TYR A 109 -11.78 11.55 19.58
C TYR A 109 -10.68 12.60 19.70
N TYR A 110 -10.97 13.68 20.44
CA TYR A 110 -10.03 14.78 20.69
C TYR A 110 -9.39 15.34 19.41
N ASN A 111 -10.13 15.33 18.29
CA ASN A 111 -9.69 15.82 16.97
C ASN A 111 -8.48 15.07 16.36
N ARG A 112 -8.10 13.91 16.89
CA ARG A 112 -6.89 13.19 16.46
C ARG A 112 -7.05 12.33 15.21
N ALA A 113 -8.25 12.30 14.61
CA ALA A 113 -8.46 11.75 13.27
C ALA A 113 -8.31 12.81 12.16
N TYR A 114 -8.05 14.08 12.49
CA TYR A 114 -7.79 15.10 11.48
C TYR A 114 -6.35 15.07 11.00
N TRP A 115 -6.17 14.84 9.71
CA TRP A 115 -4.85 14.80 9.06
C TRP A 115 -4.72 15.93 8.04
N LYS A 116 -3.67 16.74 8.18
CA LYS A 116 -3.25 17.69 7.17
C LYS A 116 -2.50 16.93 6.08
N ILE A 117 -3.01 16.94 4.85
CA ILE A 117 -2.31 16.44 3.67
C ILE A 117 -1.58 17.62 3.05
N ILE A 118 -0.27 17.50 2.88
CA ILE A 118 0.63 18.56 2.40
C ILE A 118 1.32 18.06 1.12
N PRO A 119 0.97 18.59 -0.05
CA PRO A 119 1.63 18.26 -1.32
C PRO A 119 3.09 18.73 -1.32
N LEU A 120 3.99 17.88 -1.81
CA LEU A 120 5.42 18.16 -1.93
C LEU A 120 5.88 18.28 -3.39
N GLY A 121 4.93 18.22 -4.33
CA GLY A 121 5.20 18.07 -5.77
C GLY A 121 5.55 16.64 -6.16
N GLY A 122 5.44 16.33 -7.46
CA GLY A 122 5.77 15.02 -8.02
C GLY A 122 4.95 13.86 -7.44
N GLY A 123 3.68 14.10 -7.08
CA GLY A 123 2.78 13.08 -6.51
C GLY A 123 3.11 12.65 -5.07
N LYS A 124 4.00 13.38 -4.37
CA LYS A 124 4.43 13.07 -3.00
C LYS A 124 3.71 13.94 -1.98
N TYR A 125 3.42 13.36 -0.82
CA TYR A 125 2.71 14.03 0.27
C TYR A 125 3.39 13.77 1.62
N PHE A 126 3.38 14.78 2.48
CA PHE A 126 3.34 14.54 3.92
C PHE A 126 1.89 14.40 4.37
N ILE A 127 1.67 13.50 5.33
CA ILE A 127 0.38 13.35 6.02
C ILE A 127 0.66 13.60 7.50
N GLU A 128 0.27 14.76 8.00
CA GLU A 128 0.55 15.23 9.35
C GLU A 128 -0.72 15.18 10.21
N ASN A 129 -0.64 14.65 11.42
CA ASN A 129 -1.75 14.72 12.35
C ASN A 129 -1.93 16.16 12.88
N SER A 130 -3.15 16.69 12.76
CA SER A 130 -3.44 18.09 13.10
C SER A 130 -3.23 18.43 14.58
N GLU A 131 -3.43 17.47 15.48
CA GLU A 131 -3.33 17.68 16.92
C GLU A 131 -1.94 17.39 17.45
N THR A 132 -1.36 16.24 17.08
CA THR A 132 -0.07 15.83 17.63
C THR A 132 1.13 16.35 16.84
N LYS A 133 0.91 16.89 15.63
CA LYS A 133 1.94 17.38 14.68
C LYS A 133 2.92 16.31 14.19
N ARG A 134 2.60 15.04 14.45
CA ARG A 134 3.35 13.86 14.00
C ARG A 134 3.08 13.57 12.54
N TYR A 135 4.09 13.17 11.80
CA TYR A 135 3.90 12.62 10.46
C TYR A 135 3.49 11.16 10.53
N LEU A 136 2.55 10.78 9.67
CA LEU A 136 2.29 9.38 9.34
C LEU A 136 3.58 8.79 8.81
N PHE A 137 4.06 7.74 9.46
CA PHE A 137 5.40 7.21 9.25
C PHE A 137 5.35 5.70 9.24
N GLN A 138 6.07 5.07 8.31
CA GLN A 138 6.10 3.63 8.21
C GLN A 138 7.51 3.05 8.43
N GLY A 139 7.63 2.22 9.46
CA GLY A 139 8.83 1.45 9.77
C GLY A 139 9.00 0.20 8.88
N GLY A 140 9.95 -0.65 9.23
CA GLY A 140 10.15 -1.95 8.59
C GLY A 140 10.85 -1.91 7.22
N PRO A 141 11.13 -3.08 6.61
CA PRO A 141 11.75 -3.17 5.30
C PRO A 141 10.77 -2.75 4.18
N ALA A 142 11.31 -2.54 2.98
CA ALA A 142 10.47 -2.54 1.77
C ALA A 142 9.86 -3.93 1.56
N ILE A 143 8.83 -4.03 0.71
CA ILE A 143 8.34 -5.34 0.28
C ILE A 143 9.42 -6.05 -0.55
N GLU A 144 9.50 -7.37 -0.41
CA GLU A 144 10.34 -8.22 -1.23
C GLU A 144 9.46 -9.02 -2.19
N GLY A 145 9.74 -8.93 -3.49
CA GLY A 145 8.95 -9.61 -4.53
C GLY A 145 7.68 -8.87 -4.96
N PRO A 146 6.77 -9.55 -5.68
CA PRO A 146 5.51 -8.97 -6.12
C PRO A 146 4.55 -8.74 -4.95
N ARG A 147 3.55 -7.87 -5.13
CA ARG A 147 2.47 -7.69 -4.15
C ARG A 147 1.79 -9.02 -3.87
N GLY A 148 1.56 -9.33 -2.59
CA GLY A 148 0.88 -10.54 -2.16
C GLY A 148 1.83 -11.64 -1.70
N ALA A 149 3.13 -11.51 -1.99
CA ALA A 149 4.16 -12.49 -1.66
C ALA A 149 4.38 -12.67 -0.15
N GLU A 150 3.98 -11.71 0.68
CA GLU A 150 4.07 -11.83 2.14
C GLU A 150 2.88 -12.61 2.74
N HIS A 151 1.92 -13.03 1.89
CA HIS A 151 0.77 -13.88 2.23
C HIS A 151 -0.15 -13.37 3.36
N GLY A 152 -0.04 -12.09 3.72
CA GLY A 152 -0.87 -11.46 4.73
C GLY A 152 -0.10 -10.40 5.54
N TRP A 153 -0.72 -9.97 6.64
CA TRP A 153 -0.17 -8.91 7.50
C TRP A 153 0.08 -9.34 8.95
N GLY A 154 -0.59 -10.42 9.40
CA GLY A 154 -0.52 -10.88 10.78
C GLY A 154 0.46 -12.03 10.92
N ALA A 155 1.17 -12.13 12.05
CA ALA A 155 2.18 -13.18 12.26
C ALA A 155 1.69 -14.62 12.00
N SER A 156 0.37 -14.87 12.09
CA SER A 156 -0.25 -16.14 11.72
C SER A 156 -0.10 -16.52 10.25
N SER A 157 0.18 -15.57 9.34
CA SER A 157 0.49 -15.82 7.92
C SER A 157 1.98 -16.09 7.68
N GLY A 158 2.80 -16.20 8.74
CA GLY A 158 4.25 -16.36 8.63
C GLY A 158 5.02 -15.05 8.44
N PHE A 159 4.33 -13.92 8.29
CA PHE A 159 4.92 -12.59 8.20
C PHE A 159 4.13 -11.58 9.05
N LYS A 160 4.85 -10.69 9.74
CA LYS A 160 4.23 -9.58 10.47
C LYS A 160 4.51 -8.28 9.74
N ALA A 161 3.46 -7.70 9.13
CA ALA A 161 3.55 -6.40 8.50
C ALA A 161 4.01 -5.33 9.51
N PRO A 162 4.88 -4.39 9.09
CA PRO A 162 5.37 -3.37 9.99
C PRO A 162 4.28 -2.37 10.36
N ASP A 163 4.28 -1.97 11.64
CA ASP A 163 3.36 -0.96 12.16
C ASP A 163 3.59 0.42 11.51
N VAL A 164 2.50 1.17 11.38
CA VAL A 164 2.50 2.60 11.04
C VAL A 164 2.38 3.41 12.33
N VAL A 165 3.20 4.44 12.45
CA VAL A 165 3.38 5.23 13.66
C VAL A 165 3.37 6.73 13.36
N GLY A 166 3.27 7.54 14.40
CA GLY A 166 3.42 8.99 14.35
C GLY A 166 4.82 9.43 14.74
N ALA A 167 5.69 9.68 13.76
CA ALA A 167 7.05 10.19 14.00
C ALA A 167 7.07 11.73 14.04
N ASP A 168 8.00 12.32 14.80
CA ASP A 168 8.17 13.78 14.87
C ASP A 168 8.88 14.36 13.64
N ALA A 169 9.59 13.54 12.88
CA ALA A 169 10.30 13.94 11.67
C ALA A 169 10.24 12.87 10.56
N ASN A 170 10.66 13.27 9.36
CA ASN A 170 10.81 12.38 8.22
C ASN A 170 12.16 11.64 8.26
N TYR A 171 12.30 10.68 9.17
CA TYR A 171 13.52 9.88 9.25
C TYR A 171 13.65 8.95 8.04
N TYR A 172 14.81 8.99 7.37
CA TYR A 172 15.13 8.12 6.23
C TYR A 172 14.06 8.13 5.11
N ASN A 173 13.39 9.27 4.91
CA ASN A 173 12.36 9.46 3.87
C ASN A 173 11.11 8.57 4.01
N ARG A 174 10.85 8.04 5.21
CA ARG A 174 9.75 7.11 5.49
C ARG A 174 8.42 7.78 5.81
N ALA A 175 8.36 9.11 5.85
CA ALA A 175 7.11 9.87 5.94
C ALA A 175 6.60 10.35 4.57
N TYR A 176 7.25 9.97 3.47
CA TYR A 176 6.74 10.28 2.13
C TYR A 176 5.71 9.25 1.68
N TRP A 177 4.54 9.75 1.31
CA TRP A 177 3.43 8.96 0.82
C TRP A 177 3.05 9.38 -0.59
N MET A 178 2.58 8.42 -1.37
CA MET A 178 1.88 8.61 -2.63
C MET A 178 0.41 8.30 -2.39
N ILE A 179 -0.48 9.15 -2.91
CA ILE A 179 -1.93 8.95 -2.83
C ILE A 179 -2.44 8.80 -4.25
N THR A 180 -2.92 7.60 -4.57
CA THR A 180 -3.35 7.25 -5.94
C THR A 180 -4.87 7.03 -5.94
N PRO A 181 -5.63 7.79 -6.75
CA PRO A 181 -7.05 7.55 -6.91
C PRO A 181 -7.29 6.18 -7.56
N VAL A 182 -8.34 5.50 -7.11
CA VAL A 182 -8.90 4.32 -7.74
C VAL A 182 -10.39 4.56 -8.02
N SER A 183 -11.11 3.55 -8.50
CA SER A 183 -12.55 3.69 -8.81
C SER A 183 -13.40 4.07 -7.59
N ASN A 184 -14.51 4.79 -7.84
CA ASN A 184 -15.53 5.15 -6.85
C ASN A 184 -15.03 6.04 -5.69
N GLY A 185 -14.12 6.98 -5.98
CA GLY A 185 -13.64 7.96 -4.98
C GLY A 185 -12.75 7.36 -3.88
N ARG A 186 -12.29 6.12 -4.07
CA ARG A 186 -11.38 5.42 -3.17
C ARG A 186 -9.94 5.76 -3.54
N TYR A 187 -9.02 5.55 -2.61
CA TYR A 187 -7.60 5.83 -2.77
C TYR A 187 -6.76 4.70 -2.20
N PHE A 188 -5.64 4.41 -2.86
CA PHE A 188 -4.49 3.79 -2.21
C PHE A 188 -3.61 4.88 -1.61
N ILE A 189 -3.07 4.62 -0.41
CA ILE A 189 -2.06 5.44 0.24
C ILE A 189 -0.83 4.56 0.41
N GLU A 190 0.21 4.80 -0.38
CA GLU A 190 1.41 3.97 -0.44
C GLU A 190 2.61 4.71 0.13
N ASN A 191 3.39 4.05 0.97
CA ASN A 191 4.66 4.59 1.42
C ASN A 191 5.70 4.50 0.29
N ILE A 192 6.30 5.63 -0.06
CA ILE A 192 7.20 5.70 -1.22
C ILE A 192 8.47 4.88 -1.02
N PHE A 193 8.97 4.78 0.21
CA PHE A 193 10.22 4.07 0.50
C PHE A 193 9.99 2.57 0.56
N THR A 194 9.00 2.11 1.32
CA THR A 194 8.79 0.68 1.57
C THR A 194 7.89 0.01 0.52
N LYS A 195 7.19 0.78 -0.30
CA LYS A 195 6.20 0.33 -1.30
C LYS A 195 4.97 -0.38 -0.70
N ARG A 196 4.79 -0.27 0.61
CA ARG A 196 3.67 -0.87 1.34
C ARG A 196 2.47 0.07 1.32
N LEU A 197 1.29 -0.54 1.23
CA LEU A 197 0.00 0.14 1.32
C LEU A 197 -0.37 0.37 2.78
N LEU A 198 -0.88 1.56 3.08
CA LEU A 198 -1.53 1.85 4.35
C LEU A 198 -2.73 0.91 4.51
N PHE A 199 -2.73 0.10 5.56
CA PHE A 199 -3.66 -1.01 5.70
C PHE A 199 -4.30 -1.02 7.09
N GLN A 200 -5.62 -1.13 7.14
CA GLN A 200 -6.37 -1.18 8.39
C GLN A 200 -6.73 -2.63 8.75
N PRO A 201 -6.04 -3.27 9.70
CA PRO A 201 -6.45 -4.56 10.20
C PRO A 201 -7.62 -4.42 11.18
N GLY A 202 -8.07 -5.55 11.71
CA GLY A 202 -9.16 -5.63 12.69
C GLY A 202 -10.54 -5.75 12.05
N GLN A 203 -11.58 -5.76 12.87
CA GLN A 203 -12.96 -5.86 12.41
C GLN A 203 -13.54 -4.49 12.09
N PRO A 204 -14.60 -4.40 11.26
CA PRO A 204 -15.39 -3.17 11.15
C PRO A 204 -15.83 -2.63 12.50
N ILE A 205 -16.10 -1.32 12.57
CA ILE A 205 -16.61 -0.69 13.79
C ILE A 205 -17.93 -1.35 14.22
N LYS A 206 -18.15 -1.46 15.53
CA LYS A 206 -19.42 -1.95 16.08
C LYS A 206 -20.36 -0.79 16.37
N GLY A 207 -21.57 -0.84 15.82
CA GLY A 207 -22.59 0.18 16.04
C GLY A 207 -22.27 1.50 15.32
N ASN A 208 -22.81 2.60 15.83
CA ASN A 208 -22.57 3.94 15.30
C ASN A 208 -21.19 4.46 15.71
N ARG A 209 -20.68 5.49 15.03
CA ARG A 209 -19.43 6.17 15.42
C ARG A 209 -19.48 6.58 16.88
N GLY A 210 -18.44 6.21 17.63
CA GLY A 210 -18.30 6.56 19.04
C GLY A 210 -18.76 5.45 19.99
N ALA A 211 -19.48 4.44 19.49
CA ALA A 211 -20.05 3.36 20.30
C ALA A 211 -18.98 2.44 20.91
N GLU A 212 -17.76 2.38 20.36
CA GLU A 212 -16.66 1.63 20.97
C GLU A 212 -16.07 2.36 22.20
N GLY A 213 -16.46 3.62 22.44
CA GLY A 213 -16.16 4.36 23.67
C GLY A 213 -14.70 4.81 23.81
N GLY A 214 -13.92 4.79 22.72
CA GLY A 214 -12.53 5.23 22.67
C GLY A 214 -11.63 4.24 21.93
N TRP A 215 -10.37 4.65 21.70
CA TRP A 215 -9.37 3.79 21.04
C TRP A 215 -8.53 2.96 22.01
N LYS A 216 -8.62 3.29 23.30
CA LYS A 216 -8.04 2.58 24.45
C LYS A 216 -9.05 2.67 25.58
N ASN A 217 -10.07 1.83 25.54
CA ASN A 217 -11.12 1.89 26.58
C ASN A 217 -10.76 0.98 27.78
N ALA A 218 -11.39 1.25 28.92
CA ALA A 218 -11.13 0.56 30.19
C ALA A 218 -11.48 -0.95 30.16
N ASN A 219 -12.23 -1.38 29.15
CA ASN A 219 -12.67 -2.77 28.98
C ASN A 219 -11.65 -3.62 28.20
N GLY A 220 -10.45 -3.09 27.96
CA GLY A 220 -9.38 -3.79 27.24
C GLY A 220 -9.55 -3.81 25.71
N LEU A 221 -10.55 -3.12 25.16
CA LEU A 221 -10.62 -2.91 23.72
C LEU A 221 -9.58 -1.86 23.32
N THR A 222 -8.65 -2.30 22.49
CA THR A 222 -7.68 -1.44 21.84
C THR A 222 -7.99 -1.43 20.35
N SER A 223 -8.13 -0.23 19.79
CA SER A 223 -8.34 -0.09 18.35
C SER A 223 -7.18 -0.75 17.59
N PRO A 224 -7.48 -1.42 16.46
CA PRO A 224 -6.46 -2.11 15.68
C PRO A 224 -5.40 -1.13 15.15
N VAL A 225 -4.12 -1.46 15.39
CA VAL A 225 -2.96 -0.71 14.87
C VAL A 225 -2.91 -0.80 13.36
N VAL A 226 -2.71 0.32 12.69
CA VAL A 226 -2.54 0.40 11.23
C VAL A 226 -1.15 -0.10 10.85
N VAL A 227 -1.06 -0.83 9.74
CA VAL A 227 0.18 -1.47 9.29
C VAL A 227 0.46 -1.13 7.82
N GLY A 228 1.68 -1.41 7.37
CA GLY A 228 2.07 -1.37 5.96
C GLY A 228 2.02 -2.76 5.33
N ALA A 229 0.94 -3.11 4.63
CA ALA A 229 0.81 -4.39 3.92
C ALA A 229 1.41 -4.31 2.51
N ASP A 230 1.86 -5.43 1.96
CA ASP A 230 2.34 -5.52 0.58
C ASP A 230 1.22 -5.51 -0.47
N ALA A 231 0.02 -5.98 -0.10
CA ALA A 231 -1.15 -6.03 -0.95
C ALA A 231 -2.44 -5.52 -0.28
N ASN A 232 -3.48 -5.33 -1.09
CA ASN A 232 -4.81 -4.94 -0.65
C ASN A 232 -5.65 -6.16 -0.21
N TYR A 233 -5.25 -6.81 0.87
CA TYR A 233 -5.99 -7.96 1.37
C TYR A 233 -7.38 -7.57 1.87
N TYR A 234 -8.41 -8.26 1.38
CA TYR A 234 -9.80 -8.06 1.79
C TYR A 234 -10.27 -6.59 1.68
N ASN A 235 -9.77 -5.85 0.68
CA ASN A 235 -10.13 -4.45 0.44
C ASN A 235 -9.77 -3.46 1.56
N ARG A 236 -8.90 -3.85 2.49
CA ARG A 236 -8.54 -3.07 3.69
C ARG A 236 -7.45 -2.03 3.47
N ALA A 237 -6.90 -1.93 2.26
CA ALA A 237 -6.02 -0.84 1.85
C ALA A 237 -6.73 0.27 1.07
N TYR A 238 -8.05 0.16 0.85
CA TYR A 238 -8.83 1.25 0.27
C TYR A 238 -9.24 2.26 1.34
N TRP A 239 -9.02 3.54 1.02
CA TRP A 239 -9.36 4.66 1.90
C TRP A 239 -10.23 5.69 1.16
N MET A 240 -11.11 6.35 1.90
CA MET A 240 -11.83 7.54 1.48
C MET A 240 -11.18 8.76 2.12
N LEU A 241 -11.07 9.85 1.36
CA LEU A 241 -10.57 11.13 1.84
C LEU A 241 -11.72 12.14 1.89
N HIS A 242 -12.08 12.57 3.09
CA HIS A 242 -13.13 13.56 3.31
C HIS A 242 -12.49 14.90 3.70
N LYS A 243 -12.44 15.84 2.76
CA LYS A 243 -11.91 17.19 3.03
C LYS A 243 -12.83 17.90 4.02
N VAL A 244 -12.25 18.45 5.08
CA VAL A 244 -12.94 19.15 6.17
C VAL A 244 -12.75 20.67 6.03
N ARG A 245 -11.53 21.10 5.69
CA ARG A 245 -11.15 22.50 5.48
C ARG A 245 -9.92 22.61 4.59
#